data_AF-A0A317DUD3-F1
#
_entry.id   AF-A0A317DUD3-F1
#
_cell.length_a   1.000
_cell.length_b   1.000
_cell.length_c   1.000
_cell.angle_alpha   90.00
_cell.angle_beta   90.00
_cell.angle_gamma   90.00
#
_symmetry.space_group_name_H-M   'P 1'
#
loop_
_entity.id
_entity.type
_entity.pdbx_description
1 polymer ?
#
loop_
_entity_poly.entity_id
_entity_poly.type
_entity_poly.pdbx_seq_one_letter_code
_entity_poly.pdbx_strand_id
1 'polypeptide(L)'
;MTRLITRAAEPVVRIADVAYLRFGRRDLDTATRYFADFGLTVAARGADAVYFRGVLPQAHIVIVERAPHDSFLALGLRAAGDGDLDRLARAHDEDVRTSAEPGGGRILSLTDPSGFRVEVVHGLAALPPLPHRQPRVWNYPGQKNRVNAPQPAIPEPAEVFRLGHVVMQRQEFARNANWYVENFGLIASDVEILPESHEPVLAFLRCDRGAEPADHHSIVIASGPRDHYDHAAFEVLDLDAVALGGEYLLRRGWVQNWGVGRHILGSQVFNYHFDPAGFAVEHYADGDVFDTLYPTRFHVTGKESIYQWGPEMPRHFIDGRPSLELIGSIVKGLRHRADFSLRRLAALKKAFDIPPRPWAGKTIRKPKAR
;
A
#
# COMPACT_ATOMS: atom_id res chain seq x y z
N MET A 1 -7.47 -25.00 10.91
CA MET A 1 -7.27 -23.58 10.63
C MET A 1 -5.80 -23.29 10.53
N THR A 2 -5.39 -22.62 9.46
CA THR A 2 -3.99 -22.22 9.24
C THR A 2 -3.61 -21.14 10.24
N ARG A 3 -2.48 -21.32 10.94
CA ARG A 3 -1.94 -20.30 11.85
C ARG A 3 -1.04 -19.34 11.07
N LEU A 4 -1.06 -18.06 11.43
CA LEU A 4 -0.15 -17.07 10.87
C LEU A 4 1.30 -17.37 11.30
N ILE A 5 2.20 -17.39 10.33
CA ILE A 5 3.65 -17.45 10.53
C ILE A 5 4.16 -16.01 10.40
N THR A 6 4.81 -15.49 11.44
CA THR A 6 5.29 -14.09 11.46
C THR A 6 6.67 -13.91 10.83
N ARG A 7 7.44 -14.99 10.70
CA ARG A 7 8.74 -15.05 10.05
C ARG A 7 9.08 -16.50 9.68
N ALA A 8 9.46 -16.75 8.43
CA ALA A 8 9.96 -18.06 8.01
C ALA A 8 11.43 -18.22 8.44
N ALA A 9 11.80 -19.43 8.90
CA ALA A 9 13.19 -19.76 9.20
C ALA A 9 14.03 -19.87 7.91
N GLU A 10 13.46 -20.53 6.91
CA GLU A 10 14.09 -20.78 5.60
C GLU A 10 13.09 -20.44 4.49
N PRO A 11 12.90 -19.15 4.17
CA PRO A 11 12.07 -18.77 3.02
C PRO A 11 12.75 -19.18 1.70
N VAL A 12 11.97 -19.36 0.64
CA VAL A 12 12.49 -19.72 -0.70
C VAL A 12 13.49 -18.67 -1.19
N VAL A 13 13.12 -17.39 -1.09
CA VAL A 13 13.98 -16.24 -1.36
C VAL A 13 13.67 -15.09 -0.39
N ARG A 14 14.49 -14.02 -0.45
CA ARG A 14 14.17 -12.72 0.15
C ARG A 14 13.98 -11.70 -0.97
N ILE A 15 12.96 -10.86 -0.87
CA ILE A 15 12.78 -9.72 -1.77
C ILE A 15 13.43 -8.47 -1.19
N ALA A 16 13.90 -7.58 -2.06
CA ALA A 16 14.49 -6.31 -1.67
C ALA A 16 13.42 -5.24 -1.38
N ASP A 17 12.36 -5.19 -2.19
CA ASP A 17 11.23 -4.27 -2.03
C ASP A 17 10.07 -4.64 -2.98
N VAL A 18 8.94 -3.95 -2.87
CA VAL A 18 7.94 -3.88 -3.95
C VAL A 18 8.54 -3.16 -5.16
N ALA A 19 8.33 -3.71 -6.35
CA ALA A 19 8.87 -3.16 -7.59
C ALA A 19 7.88 -2.21 -8.27
N TYR A 20 6.65 -2.68 -8.50
CA TYR A 20 5.62 -1.93 -9.18
C TYR A 20 4.22 -2.52 -8.93
N LEU A 21 3.20 -1.77 -9.33
CA LEU A 21 1.81 -2.25 -9.40
C LEU A 21 1.30 -2.15 -10.82
N ARG A 22 0.59 -3.19 -11.29
CA ARG A 22 -0.03 -3.22 -12.62
C ARG A 22 -1.54 -3.07 -12.52
N PHE A 23 -2.09 -2.15 -13.29
CA PHE A 23 -3.51 -1.80 -13.28
C PHE A 23 -4.10 -1.86 -14.69
N GLY A 24 -5.26 -2.49 -14.83
CA GLY A 24 -6.06 -2.46 -16.05
C GLY A 24 -6.99 -1.27 -16.01
N ARG A 25 -7.07 -0.48 -17.08
CA ARG A 25 -7.97 0.68 -17.18
C ARG A 25 -8.70 0.70 -18.52
N ARG A 26 -9.99 1.05 -18.48
CA ARG A 26 -10.79 1.29 -19.69
C ARG A 26 -10.35 2.56 -20.43
N ASP A 27 -10.07 3.60 -19.66
CA ASP A 27 -9.63 4.90 -20.16
C ASP A 27 -8.18 5.17 -19.71
N LEU A 28 -7.23 4.83 -20.60
CA LEU A 28 -5.80 5.06 -20.39
C LEU A 28 -5.46 6.56 -20.26
N ASP A 29 -6.15 7.44 -20.97
CA ASP A 29 -5.79 8.86 -20.99
C ASP A 29 -6.23 9.54 -19.70
N THR A 30 -7.42 9.22 -19.19
CA THR A 30 -7.87 9.70 -17.87
C THR A 30 -6.99 9.15 -16.75
N ALA A 31 -6.62 7.85 -16.80
CA ALA A 31 -5.69 7.27 -15.82
C ALA A 31 -4.31 7.94 -15.89
N THR A 32 -3.80 8.22 -17.09
CA THR A 32 -2.51 8.88 -17.29
C THR A 32 -2.51 10.31 -16.75
N ARG A 33 -3.58 11.07 -17.02
CA ARG A 33 -3.74 12.42 -16.46
C ARG A 33 -3.75 12.37 -14.93
N TYR A 34 -4.48 11.42 -14.35
CA TYR A 34 -4.53 11.26 -12.91
C TYR A 34 -3.16 10.97 -12.31
N PHE A 35 -2.45 9.94 -12.79
CA PHE A 35 -1.15 9.59 -12.22
C PHE A 35 -0.09 10.68 -12.41
N ALA A 36 -0.19 11.47 -13.48
CA ALA A 36 0.63 12.68 -13.64
C ALA A 36 0.27 13.77 -12.61
N ASP A 37 -1.01 14.07 -12.41
CA ASP A 37 -1.47 15.03 -11.40
C ASP A 37 -1.20 14.54 -9.96
N PHE A 38 -1.20 13.22 -9.74
CA PHE A 38 -0.86 12.58 -8.47
C PHE A 38 0.61 12.82 -8.12
N GLY A 39 1.51 12.79 -9.11
CA GLY A 39 2.93 13.04 -8.85
C GLY A 39 3.91 12.12 -9.56
N LEU A 40 3.40 11.19 -10.39
CA LEU A 40 4.24 10.26 -11.13
C LEU A 40 4.65 10.81 -12.49
N THR A 41 5.82 10.40 -12.96
CA THR A 41 6.35 10.78 -14.29
C THR A 41 6.26 9.61 -15.26
N VAL A 42 5.83 9.87 -16.50
CA VAL A 42 5.83 8.85 -17.56
C VAL A 42 7.28 8.50 -17.93
N ALA A 43 7.68 7.25 -17.66
CA ALA A 43 8.97 6.71 -18.03
C ALA A 43 8.98 6.14 -19.45
N ALA A 44 7.87 5.53 -19.86
CA ALA A 44 7.68 4.98 -21.20
C ALA A 44 6.18 4.91 -21.53
N ARG A 45 5.86 4.96 -22.83
CA ARG A 45 4.50 4.81 -23.34
C ARG A 45 4.50 3.93 -24.58
N GLY A 46 3.72 2.85 -24.53
CA GLY A 46 3.40 2.01 -25.67
C GLY A 46 2.00 2.31 -26.21
N ALA A 47 1.52 1.47 -27.14
CA ALA A 47 0.17 1.57 -27.68
C ALA A 47 -0.91 1.27 -26.63
N ASP A 48 -0.68 0.25 -25.81
CA ASP A 48 -1.66 -0.28 -24.85
C ASP A 48 -1.21 -0.19 -23.38
N ALA A 49 -0.06 0.43 -23.09
CA ALA A 49 0.43 0.57 -21.73
C ALA A 49 1.21 1.88 -21.51
N VAL A 50 1.10 2.42 -20.30
CA VAL A 50 1.88 3.58 -19.81
C VAL A 50 2.62 3.18 -18.54
N TYR A 51 3.91 3.47 -18.52
CA TYR A 51 4.82 3.13 -17.43
C TYR A 51 5.19 4.40 -16.69
N PHE A 52 4.97 4.42 -15.39
CA PHE A 52 5.19 5.56 -14.53
C PHE A 52 6.31 5.29 -13.53
N ARG A 53 7.15 6.28 -13.26
CA ARG A 53 8.23 6.24 -12.27
C ARG A 53 8.10 7.38 -11.26
N GLY A 54 8.75 7.19 -10.11
CA GLY A 54 9.00 8.24 -9.14
C GLY A 54 10.34 8.95 -9.36
N VAL A 55 10.73 9.77 -8.38
CA VAL A 55 11.99 10.53 -8.36
C VAL A 55 13.19 9.60 -8.28
N LEU A 56 13.11 8.51 -7.52
CA LEU A 56 14.23 7.60 -7.32
C LEU A 56 14.56 6.77 -8.59
N PRO A 57 15.71 6.06 -8.64
CA PRO A 57 16.21 5.41 -9.86
C PRO A 57 15.38 4.27 -10.48
N GLN A 58 14.23 3.89 -9.91
CA GLN A 58 13.41 2.80 -10.44
C GLN A 58 12.93 3.13 -11.87
N ALA A 59 13.00 2.14 -12.78
CA ALA A 59 12.54 2.27 -14.16
C ALA A 59 11.04 2.61 -14.24
N HIS A 60 10.23 1.96 -13.41
CA HIS A 60 8.81 2.19 -13.25
C HIS A 60 8.33 1.59 -11.92
N ILE A 61 7.27 2.16 -11.36
CA ILE A 61 6.62 1.76 -10.10
C ILE A 61 5.09 1.61 -10.25
N VAL A 62 4.52 2.14 -11.33
CA VAL A 62 3.13 1.89 -11.72
C VAL A 62 3.07 1.60 -13.22
N ILE A 63 2.33 0.57 -13.60
CA ILE A 63 2.06 0.21 -14.99
C ILE A 63 0.56 0.25 -15.19
N VAL A 64 0.09 1.04 -16.14
CA VAL A 64 -1.33 1.12 -16.50
C VAL A 64 -1.51 0.58 -17.90
N GLU A 65 -2.33 -0.45 -18.04
CA GLU A 65 -2.61 -1.14 -19.29
C GLU A 65 -4.06 -0.95 -19.73
N ARG A 66 -4.28 -0.90 -21.03
CA ARG A 66 -5.64 -0.88 -21.59
C ARG A 66 -6.30 -2.22 -21.28
N ALA A 67 -7.46 -2.16 -20.62
CA ALA A 67 -8.24 -3.33 -20.28
C ALA A 67 -9.75 -3.06 -20.47
N PRO A 68 -10.55 -4.09 -20.77
CA PRO A 68 -12.00 -3.93 -20.88
C PRO A 68 -12.68 -3.58 -19.55
N HIS A 69 -12.02 -3.83 -18.42
CA HIS A 69 -12.49 -3.54 -17.08
C HIS A 69 -11.39 -2.93 -16.23
N ASP A 70 -11.78 -2.04 -15.31
CA ASP A 70 -10.83 -1.47 -14.37
C ASP A 70 -10.48 -2.50 -13.29
N SER A 71 -9.19 -2.81 -13.13
CA SER A 71 -8.74 -3.89 -12.24
C SER A 71 -7.32 -3.67 -11.71
N PHE A 72 -7.00 -4.37 -10.63
CA PHE A 72 -5.61 -4.58 -10.19
C PHE A 72 -5.13 -5.91 -10.77
N LEU A 73 -4.11 -5.85 -11.63
CA LEU A 73 -3.69 -6.96 -12.49
C LEU A 73 -2.55 -7.78 -11.88
N ALA A 74 -1.57 -7.11 -11.28
CA ALA A 74 -0.39 -7.78 -10.73
C ALA A 74 0.35 -6.92 -9.69
N LEU A 75 0.98 -7.60 -8.74
CA LEU A 75 1.99 -7.04 -7.84
C LEU A 75 3.38 -7.44 -8.32
N GLY A 76 4.25 -6.47 -8.59
CA GLY A 76 5.66 -6.68 -8.87
C GLY A 76 6.50 -6.63 -7.60
N LEU A 77 7.38 -7.61 -7.42
CA LEU A 77 8.34 -7.72 -6.31
C LEU A 77 9.76 -7.79 -6.86
N ARG A 78 10.69 -7.07 -6.23
CA ARG A 78 12.10 -7.09 -6.64
C ARG A 78 12.85 -8.15 -5.85
N ALA A 79 13.35 -9.17 -6.52
CA ALA A 79 14.24 -10.14 -5.90
C ALA A 79 15.54 -9.49 -5.41
N ALA A 80 16.11 -9.99 -4.31
CA ALA A 80 17.32 -9.42 -3.73
C ALA A 80 18.61 -9.92 -4.39
N GLY A 81 18.63 -11.16 -4.89
CA GLY A 81 19.81 -11.79 -5.48
C GLY A 81 19.58 -12.37 -6.88
N ASP A 82 20.67 -12.46 -7.65
CA ASP A 82 20.67 -12.90 -9.06
C ASP A 82 20.03 -14.29 -9.29
N GLY A 83 20.17 -15.21 -8.31
CA GLY A 83 19.66 -16.58 -8.38
C GLY A 83 18.27 -16.80 -7.77
N ASP A 84 17.62 -15.75 -7.26
CA ASP A 84 16.32 -15.87 -6.57
C ASP A 84 15.19 -16.29 -7.51
N LEU A 85 15.15 -15.74 -8.72
CA LEU A 85 14.13 -16.13 -9.70
C LEU A 85 14.25 -17.61 -10.04
N ASP A 86 15.46 -18.14 -10.17
CA ASP A 86 15.70 -19.55 -10.50
C ASP A 86 15.33 -20.48 -9.32
N ARG A 87 15.46 -20.00 -8.07
CA ARG A 87 14.98 -20.70 -6.87
C ARG A 87 13.46 -20.75 -6.82
N LEU A 88 12.79 -19.62 -7.04
CA LEU A 88 11.33 -19.54 -7.08
C LEU A 88 10.76 -20.38 -8.23
N ALA A 89 11.36 -20.30 -9.42
CA ALA A 89 11.00 -21.10 -10.57
C ALA A 89 10.98 -22.61 -10.25
N ARG A 90 12.06 -23.12 -9.63
CA ARG A 90 12.12 -24.53 -9.19
C ARG A 90 11.11 -24.87 -8.10
N ALA A 91 10.83 -23.94 -7.19
CA ALA A 91 9.90 -24.17 -6.08
C ALA A 91 8.43 -24.20 -6.53
N HIS A 92 8.08 -23.51 -7.62
CA HIS A 92 6.71 -23.37 -8.12
C HIS A 92 6.47 -24.07 -9.46
N ASP A 93 7.49 -24.70 -10.06
CA ASP A 93 7.43 -25.30 -11.40
C ASP A 93 7.02 -24.28 -12.48
N GLU A 94 7.70 -23.12 -12.44
CA GLU A 94 7.42 -21.97 -13.31
C GLU A 94 8.70 -21.52 -14.06
N ASP A 95 8.54 -20.81 -15.17
CA ASP A 95 9.67 -20.40 -16.02
C ASP A 95 10.12 -18.94 -15.79
N VAL A 96 11.44 -18.75 -15.75
CA VAL A 96 12.05 -17.41 -15.78
C VAL A 96 12.20 -16.96 -17.23
N ARG A 97 11.71 -15.76 -17.55
CA ARG A 97 11.83 -15.15 -18.88
C ARG A 97 12.58 -13.82 -18.83
N THR A 98 13.14 -13.44 -19.98
CA THR A 98 13.64 -12.06 -20.16
C THR A 98 12.45 -11.12 -20.32
N SER A 99 12.47 -10.00 -19.61
CA SER A 99 11.41 -8.99 -19.71
C SER A 99 11.61 -8.15 -20.98
N ALA A 100 10.56 -8.05 -21.79
CA ALA A 100 10.49 -7.14 -22.94
C ALA A 100 9.95 -5.75 -22.54
N GLU A 101 9.59 -5.55 -21.27
CA GLU A 101 9.03 -4.29 -20.78
C GLU A 101 10.13 -3.25 -20.55
N PRO A 102 9.79 -1.94 -20.54
CA PRO A 102 10.74 -0.87 -20.23
C PRO A 102 11.55 -1.14 -18.96
N GLY A 103 12.87 -0.98 -19.04
CA GLY A 103 13.79 -1.34 -17.97
C GLY A 103 14.37 -2.76 -18.10
N GLY A 104 13.76 -3.65 -18.89
CA GLY A 104 14.30 -5.00 -19.16
C GLY A 104 14.44 -5.86 -17.91
N GLY A 105 15.52 -6.63 -17.84
CA GLY A 105 15.78 -7.57 -16.75
C GLY A 105 15.14 -8.94 -16.96
N ARG A 106 15.02 -9.71 -15.88
CA ARG A 106 14.37 -11.03 -15.83
C ARG A 106 13.09 -10.94 -15.01
N ILE A 107 12.12 -11.77 -15.35
CA ILE A 107 10.82 -11.82 -14.68
C ILE A 107 10.32 -13.27 -14.58
N LEU A 108 9.71 -13.59 -13.44
CA LEU A 108 8.95 -14.81 -13.15
C LEU A 108 7.54 -14.40 -12.76
N SER A 109 6.52 -15.14 -13.20
CA SER A 109 5.13 -14.90 -12.78
C SER A 109 4.68 -16.06 -11.90
N LEU A 110 4.16 -15.74 -10.73
CA LEU A 110 3.60 -16.69 -9.76
C LEU A 110 2.12 -16.37 -9.55
N THR A 111 1.41 -17.33 -8.98
CA THR A 111 0.02 -17.17 -8.56
C THR A 111 -0.10 -17.36 -7.05
N ASP A 112 -0.61 -16.35 -6.35
CA ASP A 112 -0.82 -16.43 -4.90
C ASP A 112 -1.97 -17.41 -4.56
N PRO A 113 -2.15 -17.79 -3.28
CA PRO A 113 -3.18 -18.73 -2.85
C PRO A 113 -4.62 -18.34 -3.23
N SER A 114 -4.88 -17.05 -3.46
CA SER A 114 -6.17 -16.52 -3.88
C SER A 114 -6.33 -16.44 -5.41
N GLY A 115 -5.31 -16.81 -6.18
CA GLY A 115 -5.33 -16.77 -7.65
C GLY A 115 -4.81 -15.45 -8.23
N PHE A 116 -4.17 -14.60 -7.41
CA PHE A 116 -3.68 -13.30 -7.84
C PHE A 116 -2.25 -13.39 -8.39
N ARG A 117 -1.98 -12.66 -9.48
CA ARG A 117 -0.68 -12.66 -10.16
C ARG A 117 0.36 -11.87 -9.36
N VAL A 118 1.47 -12.52 -9.05
CA VAL A 118 2.65 -11.91 -8.41
C VAL A 118 3.82 -12.06 -9.35
N GLU A 119 4.37 -10.94 -9.81
CA GLU A 119 5.52 -10.90 -10.69
C GLU A 119 6.78 -10.68 -9.85
N VAL A 120 7.82 -11.48 -10.07
CA VAL A 120 9.11 -11.32 -9.39
C VAL A 120 10.15 -10.95 -10.42
N VAL A 121 10.83 -9.84 -10.20
CA VAL A 121 11.74 -9.22 -11.17
C VAL A 121 13.14 -9.04 -10.61
N HIS A 122 14.14 -9.15 -11.48
CA HIS A 122 15.54 -8.90 -11.15
C HIS A 122 16.26 -8.24 -12.34
N GLY A 123 17.19 -7.32 -12.05
CA GLY A 123 18.05 -6.72 -13.08
C GLY A 123 17.34 -5.70 -13.97
N LEU A 124 16.30 -5.02 -13.47
CA LEU A 124 15.75 -3.87 -14.18
C LEU A 124 16.77 -2.74 -14.21
N ALA A 125 16.82 -2.01 -15.32
CA ALA A 125 17.67 -0.84 -15.47
C ALA A 125 17.34 0.23 -14.43
N ALA A 126 18.38 0.86 -13.88
CA ALA A 126 18.24 2.08 -13.09
C ALA A 126 18.27 3.29 -14.03
N LEU A 127 17.41 4.26 -13.78
CA LEU A 127 17.39 5.54 -14.49
C LEU A 127 17.99 6.65 -13.59
N PRO A 128 18.50 7.75 -14.15
CA PRO A 128 18.89 8.90 -13.36
C PRO A 128 17.73 9.39 -12.47
N PRO A 129 17.99 9.77 -11.19
CA PRO A 129 16.98 10.40 -10.36
C PRO A 129 16.41 11.66 -11.02
N LEU A 130 15.12 11.92 -10.79
CA LEU A 130 14.51 13.17 -11.23
C LEU A 130 14.90 14.32 -10.29
N PRO A 131 14.89 15.58 -10.76
CA PRO A 131 15.01 16.73 -9.88
C PRO A 131 13.89 16.73 -8.83
N HIS A 132 14.22 17.10 -7.61
CA HIS A 132 13.24 17.27 -6.53
C HIS A 132 13.65 18.43 -5.62
N ARG A 133 12.69 19.00 -4.89
CA ARG A 133 12.99 20.07 -3.92
C ARG A 133 13.75 19.54 -2.71
N GLN A 134 14.39 20.45 -1.97
CA GLN A 134 15.01 20.13 -0.69
C GLN A 134 13.94 20.02 0.43
N PRO A 135 14.20 19.23 1.50
CA PRO A 135 13.33 19.20 2.67
C PRO A 135 13.10 20.58 3.28
N ARG A 136 11.93 20.78 3.91
CA ARG A 136 11.62 22.05 4.56
C ARG A 136 12.53 22.35 5.75
N VAL A 137 12.95 23.61 5.86
CA VAL A 137 13.64 24.13 7.05
C VAL A 137 12.62 24.60 8.10
N TRP A 138 12.52 23.85 9.19
CA TRP A 138 11.62 24.17 10.29
C TRP A 138 12.24 25.13 11.31
N ASN A 139 11.42 26.05 11.81
CA ASN A 139 11.72 26.88 12.99
C ASN A 139 11.05 26.25 14.20
N TYR A 140 11.81 26.04 15.28
CA TYR A 140 11.29 25.51 16.54
C TYR A 140 11.20 26.62 17.61
N PRO A 141 10.50 26.42 18.73
CA PRO A 141 10.66 27.28 19.90
C PRO A 141 12.16 27.38 20.28
N GLY A 142 12.68 28.59 20.43
CA GLY A 142 14.10 28.82 20.73
C GLY A 142 15.07 28.72 19.54
N GLN A 143 14.69 28.11 18.42
CA GLN A 143 15.55 27.96 17.24
C GLN A 143 14.89 28.53 15.98
N LYS A 144 15.34 29.71 15.53
CA LYS A 144 14.82 30.40 14.34
C LYS A 144 15.87 30.39 13.21
N ASN A 145 15.86 29.32 12.42
CA ASN A 145 16.77 29.10 11.29
C ASN A 145 16.44 30.00 10.08
N ARG A 146 15.19 30.48 9.95
CA ARG A 146 14.74 31.31 8.82
C ARG A 146 14.59 32.78 9.19
N VAL A 147 15.70 33.52 9.25
CA VAL A 147 15.71 34.97 9.49
C VAL A 147 15.56 35.72 8.17
N ASN A 148 14.55 36.58 8.05
CA ASN A 148 14.21 37.32 6.82
C ASN A 148 14.03 36.44 5.56
N ALA A 149 13.77 35.14 5.76
CA ALA A 149 13.65 34.14 4.69
C ALA A 149 12.27 33.44 4.78
N PRO A 150 11.21 34.04 4.21
CA PRO A 150 9.92 33.36 4.10
C PRO A 150 10.05 32.09 3.25
N GLN A 151 9.30 31.05 3.59
CA GLN A 151 9.32 29.77 2.87
C GLN A 151 7.87 29.39 2.49
N PRO A 152 7.31 30.02 1.43
CA PRO A 152 5.94 29.78 1.01
C PRO A 152 5.73 28.32 0.57
N ALA A 153 4.47 27.87 0.64
CA ALA A 153 4.03 26.55 0.23
C ALA A 153 3.10 26.72 -0.98
N ILE A 154 3.44 26.13 -2.12
CA ILE A 154 2.67 26.23 -3.36
C ILE A 154 2.12 24.83 -3.68
N PRO A 155 0.80 24.67 -3.82
CA PRO A 155 0.22 23.40 -4.26
C PRO A 155 0.65 23.06 -5.70
N GLU A 156 1.29 21.92 -5.85
CA GLU A 156 1.78 21.33 -7.10
C GLU A 156 1.64 19.80 -7.01
N PRO A 157 1.77 19.03 -8.11
CA PRO A 157 1.84 17.57 -8.04
C PRO A 157 2.91 17.16 -7.03
N ALA A 158 2.59 16.20 -6.15
CA ALA A 158 3.57 15.77 -5.15
C ALA A 158 4.75 15.09 -5.84
N GLU A 159 5.97 15.39 -5.43
CA GLU A 159 7.15 14.64 -5.90
C GLU A 159 7.10 13.24 -5.27
N VAL A 160 6.58 12.26 -6.00
CA VAL A 160 6.56 10.85 -5.55
C VAL A 160 7.96 10.25 -5.72
N PHE A 161 8.58 9.84 -4.62
CA PHE A 161 9.92 9.27 -4.61
C PHE A 161 9.92 7.82 -5.05
N ARG A 162 9.03 7.01 -4.48
CA ARG A 162 8.91 5.58 -4.77
C ARG A 162 7.53 5.04 -4.38
N LEU A 163 7.23 3.83 -4.84
CA LEU A 163 6.19 3.00 -4.26
C LEU A 163 6.71 2.47 -2.91
N GLY A 164 5.93 2.67 -1.85
CA GLY A 164 6.25 2.18 -0.51
C GLY A 164 5.61 0.82 -0.25
N HIS A 165 4.28 0.76 -0.36
CA HIS A 165 3.57 -0.48 -0.04
C HIS A 165 2.25 -0.67 -0.80
N VAL A 166 1.73 -1.89 -0.72
CA VAL A 166 0.39 -2.25 -1.16
C VAL A 166 -0.37 -2.97 -0.05
N VAL A 167 -1.66 -2.68 0.07
CA VAL A 167 -2.58 -3.33 1.01
C VAL A 167 -3.60 -4.13 0.22
N MET A 168 -3.81 -5.37 0.64
CA MET A 168 -4.67 -6.31 -0.04
C MET A 168 -5.56 -7.06 0.94
N GLN A 169 -6.85 -7.15 0.60
CA GLN A 169 -7.79 -8.01 1.30
C GLN A 169 -7.72 -9.44 0.77
N ARG A 170 -7.81 -10.40 1.68
CA ARG A 170 -7.82 -11.84 1.40
C ARG A 170 -8.85 -12.56 2.25
N GLN A 171 -9.62 -13.44 1.62
CA GLN A 171 -10.59 -14.29 2.33
C GLN A 171 -9.86 -15.33 3.20
N GLU A 172 -8.83 -15.98 2.66
CA GLU A 172 -7.95 -16.90 3.38
C GLU A 172 -6.72 -16.15 3.91
N PHE A 173 -6.94 -15.26 4.89
CA PHE A 173 -5.91 -14.38 5.45
C PHE A 173 -4.59 -15.09 5.77
N ALA A 174 -4.63 -16.12 6.63
CA ALA A 174 -3.41 -16.76 7.12
C ALA A 174 -2.66 -17.51 6.01
N ARG A 175 -3.40 -18.22 5.14
CA ARG A 175 -2.84 -18.91 3.99
C ARG A 175 -2.12 -17.94 3.04
N ASN A 176 -2.73 -16.78 2.76
CA ASN A 176 -2.10 -15.76 1.92
C ASN A 176 -0.90 -15.12 2.61
N ALA A 177 -1.03 -14.64 3.84
CA ALA A 177 0.07 -14.02 4.57
C ALA A 177 1.29 -14.95 4.69
N ASN A 178 1.06 -16.23 5.03
CA ASN A 178 2.12 -17.22 5.11
C ASN A 178 2.81 -17.42 3.76
N TRP A 179 2.07 -17.46 2.65
CA TRP A 179 2.67 -17.63 1.34
C TRP A 179 3.68 -16.51 1.02
N TYR A 180 3.38 -15.25 1.37
CA TYR A 180 4.35 -14.15 1.19
C TYR A 180 5.55 -14.26 2.15
N VAL A 181 5.32 -14.69 3.40
CA VAL A 181 6.39 -14.91 4.39
C VAL A 181 7.32 -16.05 3.99
N GLU A 182 6.78 -17.16 3.52
CA GLU A 182 7.51 -18.38 3.16
C GLU A 182 8.21 -18.25 1.81
N ASN A 183 7.61 -17.59 0.82
CA ASN A 183 8.22 -17.48 -0.51
C ASN A 183 9.18 -16.29 -0.63
N PHE A 184 8.89 -15.18 0.05
CA PHE A 184 9.64 -13.92 -0.12
C PHE A 184 10.35 -13.45 1.13
N GLY A 185 10.32 -14.25 2.21
CA GLY A 185 11.07 -13.98 3.42
C GLY A 185 10.58 -12.74 4.18
N LEU A 186 9.33 -12.34 4.00
CA LEU A 186 8.79 -11.19 4.71
C LEU A 186 8.66 -11.49 6.22
N ILE A 187 8.75 -10.43 7.01
CA ILE A 187 8.59 -10.47 8.46
C ILE A 187 7.40 -9.61 8.85
N ALA A 188 6.50 -10.13 9.68
CA ALA A 188 5.46 -9.31 10.28
C ALA A 188 6.09 -8.31 11.26
N SER A 189 5.95 -7.02 10.98
CA SER A 189 6.27 -5.96 11.94
C SER A 189 5.19 -5.90 13.00
N ASP A 190 3.94 -5.81 12.55
CA ASP A 190 2.78 -5.66 13.40
C ASP A 190 1.64 -6.55 12.90
N VAL A 191 0.92 -7.16 13.82
CA VAL A 191 -0.24 -8.01 13.55
C VAL A 191 -1.42 -7.48 14.34
N GLU A 192 -2.52 -7.17 13.67
CA GLU A 192 -3.76 -6.85 14.36
C GLU A 192 -4.59 -8.11 14.61
N ILE A 193 -5.14 -8.20 15.82
CA ILE A 193 -5.94 -9.33 16.31
C ILE A 193 -7.34 -8.90 16.73
N LEU A 194 -8.32 -9.79 16.61
CA LEU A 194 -9.68 -9.53 17.09
C LEU A 194 -9.72 -9.38 18.62
N PRO A 195 -10.52 -8.43 19.17
CA PRO A 195 -10.55 -8.16 20.61
C PRO A 195 -10.94 -9.36 21.48
N GLU A 196 -11.89 -10.20 21.02
CA GLU A 196 -12.44 -11.30 21.82
C GLU A 196 -11.71 -12.63 21.58
N SER A 197 -11.43 -12.97 20.32
CA SER A 197 -10.83 -14.27 19.97
C SER A 197 -9.31 -14.25 19.87
N HIS A 198 -8.69 -13.06 19.82
CA HIS A 198 -7.27 -12.86 19.55
C HIS A 198 -6.80 -13.48 18.21
N GLU A 199 -7.73 -13.77 17.30
CA GLU A 199 -7.39 -14.27 15.97
C GLU A 199 -6.76 -13.13 15.14
N PRO A 200 -5.63 -13.38 14.46
CA PRO A 200 -5.01 -12.38 13.60
C PRO A 200 -5.90 -12.10 12.40
N VAL A 201 -6.07 -10.83 12.05
CA VAL A 201 -6.90 -10.37 10.94
C VAL A 201 -6.19 -9.43 9.99
N LEU A 202 -5.02 -8.89 10.37
CA LEU A 202 -4.22 -8.05 9.51
C LEU A 202 -2.74 -8.23 9.87
N ALA A 203 -1.87 -8.26 8.87
CA ALA A 203 -0.42 -8.35 9.08
C ALA A 203 0.31 -7.33 8.21
N PHE A 204 1.10 -6.47 8.84
CA PHE A 204 2.03 -5.55 8.21
C PHE A 204 3.36 -6.27 7.97
N LEU A 205 3.67 -6.57 6.70
CA LEU A 205 4.82 -7.39 6.31
C LEU A 205 5.94 -6.51 5.74
N ARG A 206 7.10 -6.51 6.40
CA ARG A 206 8.34 -5.87 5.92
C ARG A 206 9.26 -6.84 5.21
N CYS A 207 10.11 -6.31 4.34
CA CYS A 207 11.18 -7.07 3.71
C CYS A 207 12.26 -7.47 4.74
N ASP A 208 12.75 -8.71 4.69
CA ASP A 208 13.94 -9.12 5.44
C ASP A 208 15.21 -8.69 4.68
N ARG A 209 15.83 -7.60 5.15
CA ARG A 209 17.10 -7.08 4.62
C ARG A 209 18.27 -7.29 5.59
N GLY A 210 18.13 -8.24 6.52
CA GLY A 210 19.15 -8.51 7.52
C GLY A 210 19.33 -7.36 8.51
N ALA A 211 20.52 -6.77 8.54
CA ALA A 211 20.84 -5.64 9.40
C ALA A 211 20.50 -4.28 8.76
N GLU A 212 20.24 -4.25 7.45
CA GLU A 212 19.80 -3.02 6.80
C GLU A 212 18.31 -2.78 7.14
N PRO A 213 17.94 -1.58 7.59
CA PRO A 213 16.53 -1.27 7.85
C PRO A 213 15.69 -1.37 6.57
N ALA A 214 14.51 -1.98 6.70
CA ALA A 214 13.43 -1.96 5.73
C ALA A 214 12.26 -1.14 6.27
N ASP A 215 11.39 -0.63 5.40
CA ASP A 215 10.15 0.02 5.82
C ASP A 215 9.36 -0.85 6.79
N HIS A 216 8.59 -0.22 7.67
CA HIS A 216 7.63 -0.87 8.56
C HIS A 216 6.83 -1.97 7.84
N HIS A 217 6.48 -1.74 6.59
CA HIS A 217 5.89 -2.73 5.71
C HIS A 217 6.05 -2.34 4.23
N SER A 218 6.14 -3.35 3.38
CA SER A 218 5.99 -3.21 1.92
C SER A 218 4.69 -3.87 1.43
N ILE A 219 4.13 -4.81 2.20
CA ILE A 219 2.87 -5.50 1.89
C ILE A 219 2.02 -5.60 3.16
N VAL A 220 0.72 -5.33 3.05
CA VAL A 220 -0.25 -5.66 4.10
C VAL A 220 -1.24 -6.68 3.55
N ILE A 221 -1.45 -7.74 4.31
CA ILE A 221 -2.55 -8.68 4.07
C ILE A 221 -3.60 -8.46 5.15
N ALA A 222 -4.82 -8.12 4.75
CA ALA A 222 -5.96 -7.93 5.63
C ALA A 222 -7.03 -9.00 5.37
N SER A 223 -7.72 -9.46 6.41
CA SER A 223 -8.88 -10.32 6.29
C SER A 223 -10.05 -9.50 5.77
N GLY A 224 -10.72 -9.98 4.73
CA GLY A 224 -11.85 -9.27 4.13
C GLY A 224 -12.88 -10.20 3.52
N PRO A 225 -14.05 -9.68 3.15
CA PRO A 225 -15.14 -10.46 2.56
C PRO A 225 -14.85 -10.91 1.11
N ARG A 226 -13.79 -10.39 0.48
CA ARG A 226 -13.36 -10.69 -0.89
C ARG A 226 -11.84 -10.59 -1.02
N ASP A 227 -11.29 -11.28 -2.03
CA ASP A 227 -9.90 -11.10 -2.44
C ASP A 227 -9.82 -9.81 -3.29
N HIS A 228 -9.19 -8.75 -2.79
CA HIS A 228 -9.24 -7.43 -3.42
C HIS A 228 -8.00 -6.56 -3.12
N TYR A 229 -7.74 -5.59 -3.99
CA TYR A 229 -6.82 -4.48 -3.73
C TYR A 229 -7.47 -3.50 -2.76
N ASP A 230 -6.79 -3.10 -1.70
CA ASP A 230 -7.33 -2.06 -0.81
C ASP A 230 -6.79 -0.69 -1.22
N HIS A 231 -5.48 -0.47 -1.06
CA HIS A 231 -4.79 0.73 -1.50
C HIS A 231 -3.30 0.47 -1.78
N ALA A 232 -2.65 1.48 -2.34
CA ALA A 232 -1.19 1.53 -2.48
C ALA A 232 -0.67 2.90 -2.07
N ALA A 233 0.50 2.93 -1.45
CA ALA A 233 1.06 4.13 -0.90
C ALA A 233 2.41 4.48 -1.53
N PHE A 234 2.58 5.78 -1.75
CA PHE A 234 3.69 6.37 -2.46
C PHE A 234 4.38 7.38 -1.56
N GLU A 235 5.69 7.19 -1.37
CA GLU A 235 6.47 8.05 -0.50
C GLU A 235 6.68 9.41 -1.15
N VAL A 236 6.38 10.46 -0.43
CA VAL A 236 6.65 11.86 -0.81
C VAL A 236 7.56 12.49 0.25
N LEU A 237 8.18 13.61 -0.12
CA LEU A 237 9.31 14.16 0.63
C LEU A 237 9.04 14.47 2.12
N ASP A 238 7.90 15.08 2.44
CA ASP A 238 7.57 15.51 3.80
C ASP A 238 6.05 15.76 3.96
N LEU A 239 5.64 16.13 5.17
CA LEU A 239 4.24 16.44 5.50
C LEU A 239 3.64 17.53 4.61
N ASP A 240 4.43 18.53 4.19
CA ASP A 240 3.95 19.59 3.31
C ASP A 240 3.70 19.03 1.90
N ALA A 241 4.52 18.10 1.40
CA ALA A 241 4.23 17.40 0.15
C ALA A 241 2.91 16.61 0.23
N VAL A 242 2.65 15.91 1.34
CA VAL A 242 1.39 15.17 1.57
C VAL A 242 0.18 16.11 1.54
N ALA A 243 0.28 17.25 2.23
CA ALA A 243 -0.81 18.22 2.32
C ALA A 243 -1.03 18.99 1.01
N LEU A 244 0.04 19.53 0.41
CA LEU A 244 -0.02 20.37 -0.77
C LEU A 244 -0.33 19.58 -2.04
N GLY A 245 0.17 18.34 -2.15
CA GLY A 245 -0.22 17.43 -3.21
C GLY A 245 -1.71 17.11 -3.16
N GLY A 246 -2.27 16.94 -1.95
CA GLY A 246 -3.71 16.79 -1.77
C GLY A 246 -4.51 18.02 -2.18
N GLU A 247 -4.07 19.22 -1.79
CA GLU A 247 -4.68 20.48 -2.21
C GLU A 247 -4.62 20.67 -3.74
N TYR A 248 -3.50 20.31 -4.37
CA TYR A 248 -3.36 20.33 -5.82
C TYR A 248 -4.39 19.39 -6.47
N LEU A 249 -4.47 18.14 -6.02
CA LEU A 249 -5.43 17.15 -6.54
C LEU A 249 -6.88 17.66 -6.43
N LEU A 250 -7.26 18.24 -5.29
CA LEU A 250 -8.59 18.84 -5.11
C LEU A 250 -8.87 19.98 -6.10
N ARG A 251 -7.90 20.87 -6.34
CA ARG A 251 -8.02 21.97 -7.32
C ARG A 251 -8.16 21.48 -8.76
N ARG A 252 -7.65 20.28 -9.05
CA ARG A 252 -7.81 19.60 -10.35
C ARG A 252 -9.14 18.85 -10.47
N GLY A 253 -9.94 18.82 -9.39
CA GLY A 253 -11.23 18.14 -9.36
C GLY A 253 -11.14 16.64 -9.03
N TRP A 254 -9.98 16.16 -8.57
CA TRP A 254 -9.83 14.79 -8.10
C TRP A 254 -10.44 14.61 -6.71
N VAL A 255 -10.77 13.36 -6.37
CA VAL A 255 -11.54 13.04 -5.18
C VAL A 255 -10.62 12.57 -4.07
N GLN A 256 -10.55 13.35 -3.00
CA GLN A 256 -9.91 12.91 -1.76
C GLN A 256 -10.75 11.79 -1.12
N ASN A 257 -10.05 10.75 -0.64
CA ASN A 257 -10.66 9.64 0.08
C ASN A 257 -10.63 9.89 1.59
N TRP A 258 -9.44 10.08 2.18
CA TRP A 258 -9.25 10.25 3.62
C TRP A 258 -7.93 10.95 3.95
N GLY A 259 -7.93 11.92 4.87
CA GLY A 259 -6.72 12.60 5.34
C GLY A 259 -6.84 14.13 5.32
N VAL A 260 -5.79 14.87 5.64
CA VAL A 260 -4.46 14.41 6.09
C VAL A 260 -4.53 13.85 7.51
N GLY A 261 -3.81 12.77 7.80
CA GLY A 261 -3.70 12.21 9.14
C GLY A 261 -2.35 11.55 9.40
N ARG A 262 -2.22 10.90 10.57
CA ARG A 262 -1.05 10.09 10.93
C ARG A 262 -1.47 8.73 11.45
N HIS A 263 -0.87 7.67 10.93
CA HIS A 263 -1.08 6.30 11.38
C HIS A 263 -0.45 6.01 12.74
N ILE A 264 -1.04 5.08 13.49
CA ILE A 264 -0.43 4.57 14.74
C ILE A 264 0.73 3.64 14.41
N LEU A 265 0.49 2.65 13.55
CA LEU A 265 1.49 1.68 13.13
C LEU A 265 2.26 2.23 11.93
N GLY A 266 3.58 2.14 11.99
CA GLY A 266 4.50 2.70 10.98
C GLY A 266 4.63 4.22 11.00
N SER A 267 3.91 4.92 11.87
CA SER A 267 3.98 6.37 12.11
C SER A 267 3.74 7.29 10.89
N GLN A 268 3.36 6.75 9.74
CA GLN A 268 3.24 7.48 8.47
C GLN A 268 2.21 8.62 8.56
N VAL A 269 2.57 9.79 8.04
CA VAL A 269 1.60 10.84 7.69
C VAL A 269 1.00 10.47 6.35
N PHE A 270 -0.33 10.46 6.25
CA PHE A 270 -1.04 9.97 5.06
C PHE A 270 -1.99 11.01 4.47
N ASN A 271 -2.25 10.87 3.17
CA ASN A 271 -3.39 11.47 2.49
C ASN A 271 -3.85 10.56 1.33
N TYR A 272 -5.02 9.97 1.48
CA TYR A 272 -5.63 9.06 0.52
C TYR A 272 -6.49 9.81 -0.50
N HIS A 273 -6.40 9.36 -1.74
CA HIS A 273 -7.20 9.81 -2.88
C HIS A 273 -7.77 8.61 -3.62
N PHE A 274 -8.86 8.82 -4.34
CA PHE A 274 -9.32 7.84 -5.32
C PHE A 274 -8.71 8.15 -6.69
N ASP A 275 -8.21 7.12 -7.36
CA ASP A 275 -7.98 7.18 -8.78
C ASP A 275 -9.31 7.24 -9.56
N PRO A 276 -9.30 7.50 -10.88
CA PRO A 276 -10.51 7.64 -11.67
C PRO A 276 -11.36 6.36 -11.76
N ALA A 277 -10.77 5.20 -11.45
CA ALA A 277 -11.46 3.92 -11.38
C ALA A 277 -11.97 3.59 -9.97
N GLY A 278 -11.73 4.46 -8.98
CA GLY A 278 -12.16 4.29 -7.60
C GLY A 278 -11.20 3.47 -6.73
N PHE A 279 -9.99 3.18 -7.20
CA PHE A 279 -8.95 2.55 -6.39
C PHE A 279 -8.30 3.59 -5.48
N ALA A 280 -8.12 3.27 -4.21
CA ALA A 280 -7.49 4.18 -3.26
C ALA A 280 -5.96 4.18 -3.45
N VAL A 281 -5.37 5.37 -3.53
CA VAL A 281 -3.92 5.57 -3.50
C VAL A 281 -3.57 6.58 -2.43
N GLU A 282 -2.38 6.49 -1.87
CA GLU A 282 -1.94 7.25 -0.71
C GLU A 282 -0.64 7.98 -1.02
N HIS A 283 -0.58 9.27 -0.67
CA HIS A 283 0.69 9.94 -0.42
C HIS A 283 1.06 9.77 1.04
N TYR A 284 2.26 9.28 1.31
CA TYR A 284 2.77 9.19 2.68
C TYR A 284 4.15 9.80 2.86
N ALA A 285 4.47 10.19 4.08
CA ALA A 285 5.81 10.57 4.52
C ALA A 285 6.05 10.13 5.96
N ASP A 286 7.31 10.18 6.41
CA ASP A 286 7.69 9.98 7.83
C ASP A 286 7.33 8.59 8.38
N GLY A 287 7.75 7.54 7.66
CA GLY A 287 7.51 6.15 8.04
C GLY A 287 8.64 5.52 8.85
N ASP A 288 8.29 4.62 9.78
CA ASP A 288 9.25 3.85 10.57
C ASP A 288 10.00 2.82 9.70
N VAL A 289 11.26 2.54 10.07
CA VAL A 289 12.08 1.48 9.47
C VAL A 289 12.58 0.51 10.53
N PHE A 290 12.62 -0.77 10.20
CA PHE A 290 13.03 -1.85 11.09
C PHE A 290 14.02 -2.80 10.43
N ASP A 291 14.99 -3.27 11.21
CA ASP A 291 15.85 -4.39 10.84
C ASP A 291 15.23 -5.74 11.28
N THR A 292 16.04 -6.79 11.27
CA THR A 292 15.63 -8.13 11.70
C THR A 292 15.63 -8.36 13.23
N LEU A 293 16.15 -7.42 14.02
CA LEU A 293 16.15 -7.49 15.48
C LEU A 293 14.84 -7.00 16.08
N TYR A 294 14.12 -6.13 15.38
CA TYR A 294 12.80 -5.67 15.82
C TYR A 294 11.78 -6.84 15.82
N PRO A 295 11.16 -7.17 16.97
CA PRO A 295 10.24 -8.30 17.07
C PRO A 295 8.85 -7.95 16.52
N THR A 296 8.11 -8.96 16.05
CA THR A 296 6.69 -8.79 15.71
C THR A 296 5.88 -8.35 16.92
N ARG A 297 5.06 -7.31 16.76
CA ARG A 297 4.12 -6.83 17.77
C ARG A 297 2.68 -7.22 17.43
N PHE A 298 1.86 -7.36 18.46
CA PHE A 298 0.44 -7.71 18.32
C PHE A 298 -0.42 -6.62 18.94
N HIS A 299 -1.44 -6.19 18.22
CA HIS A 299 -2.32 -5.07 18.60
C HIS A 299 -3.77 -5.46 18.43
N VAL A 300 -4.64 -4.99 19.32
CA VAL A 300 -6.08 -5.18 19.16
C VAL A 300 -6.58 -4.31 18.00
N THR A 301 -7.25 -4.91 17.02
CA THR A 301 -7.83 -4.20 15.87
C THR A 301 -9.01 -3.34 16.29
N GLY A 302 -9.19 -2.19 15.64
CA GLY A 302 -10.37 -1.33 15.77
C GLY A 302 -10.14 0.04 15.15
N LYS A 303 -11.16 0.90 15.10
CA LYS A 303 -10.97 2.24 14.51
C LYS A 303 -9.89 3.08 15.18
N GLU A 304 -9.71 2.92 16.49
CA GLU A 304 -8.67 3.61 17.25
C GLU A 304 -7.27 3.07 16.98
N SER A 305 -7.09 1.86 16.42
CA SER A 305 -5.77 1.30 16.11
C SER A 305 -5.17 1.85 14.80
N ILE A 306 -5.96 2.56 13.99
CA ILE A 306 -5.55 2.92 12.64
C ILE A 306 -4.80 4.26 12.60
N TYR A 307 -5.22 5.28 13.37
CA TYR A 307 -4.67 6.64 13.23
C TYR A 307 -4.64 7.45 14.55
N GLN A 308 -3.53 8.17 14.75
CA GLN A 308 -3.23 9.01 15.92
C GLN A 308 -3.98 10.33 15.88
N TRP A 309 -4.00 10.99 14.72
CA TRP A 309 -4.69 12.25 14.47
C TRP A 309 -5.03 12.40 13.00
N GLY A 310 -6.01 13.26 12.70
CA GLY A 310 -6.58 13.42 11.36
C GLY A 310 -8.10 13.45 11.40
N PRO A 311 -8.76 13.58 10.24
CA PRO A 311 -10.21 13.43 10.16
C PRO A 311 -10.63 12.00 10.47
N GLU A 312 -11.88 11.84 10.88
CA GLU A 312 -12.49 10.54 11.09
C GLU A 312 -12.40 9.66 9.84
N MET A 313 -12.01 8.40 10.03
CA MET A 313 -11.96 7.45 8.93
C MET A 313 -13.36 7.29 8.32
N PRO A 314 -13.53 7.52 7.01
CA PRO A 314 -14.80 7.34 6.35
C PRO A 314 -15.31 5.91 6.45
N ARG A 315 -16.64 5.74 6.53
CA ARG A 315 -17.26 4.40 6.64
C ARG A 315 -16.91 3.49 5.45
N HIS A 316 -16.86 4.04 4.24
CA HIS A 316 -16.58 3.29 3.02
C HIS A 316 -15.16 2.73 2.94
N PHE A 317 -14.26 3.12 3.85
CA PHE A 317 -12.92 2.56 3.97
C PHE A 317 -12.95 1.13 4.56
N ILE A 318 -13.98 0.80 5.34
CA ILE A 318 -14.20 -0.54 5.92
C ILE A 318 -15.41 -1.21 5.27
N ASP A 319 -16.49 -0.45 5.08
CA ASP A 319 -17.75 -0.95 4.58
C ASP A 319 -17.72 -1.03 3.04
N GLY A 320 -17.55 -2.25 2.51
CA GLY A 320 -17.91 -2.52 1.13
C GLY A 320 -19.41 -2.26 0.91
N ARG A 321 -19.77 -1.48 -0.11
CA ARG A 321 -21.19 -1.34 -0.49
C ARG A 321 -21.74 -2.73 -0.82
N PRO A 322 -22.91 -3.13 -0.27
CA PRO A 322 -23.54 -4.39 -0.63
C PRO A 322 -23.75 -4.45 -2.15
N SER A 323 -23.17 -5.44 -2.81
CA SER A 323 -23.35 -5.70 -4.25
C SER A 323 -23.59 -7.18 -4.49
N LEU A 324 -24.23 -7.52 -5.61
CA LEU A 324 -24.42 -8.92 -6.01
C LEU A 324 -23.08 -9.65 -6.15
N GLU A 325 -22.05 -8.93 -6.61
CA GLU A 325 -20.68 -9.43 -6.69
C GLU A 325 -20.12 -9.76 -5.30
N LEU A 326 -20.25 -8.85 -4.33
CA LEU A 326 -19.80 -9.08 -2.95
C LEU A 326 -20.53 -10.25 -2.30
N ILE A 327 -21.84 -10.35 -2.49
CA ILE A 327 -22.63 -11.51 -2.02
C ILE A 327 -22.12 -12.80 -2.66
N GLY A 328 -21.89 -12.79 -3.98
CA GLY A 328 -21.29 -13.90 -4.71
C GLY A 328 -19.93 -14.31 -4.17
N SER A 329 -19.04 -13.35 -3.89
CA SER A 329 -17.73 -13.59 -3.27
C SER A 329 -17.85 -14.23 -1.89
N ILE A 330 -18.78 -13.76 -1.05
CA ILE A 330 -19.02 -14.33 0.28
C ILE A 330 -19.53 -15.77 0.16
N VAL A 331 -20.52 -16.03 -0.71
CA VAL A 331 -21.06 -17.38 -0.92
C VAL A 331 -19.98 -18.33 -1.44
N LYS A 332 -19.18 -17.91 -2.42
CA LYS A 332 -18.05 -18.69 -2.95
C LYS A 332 -17.01 -18.93 -1.85
N GLY A 333 -16.71 -17.91 -1.06
CA GLY A 333 -15.80 -17.97 0.09
C GLY A 333 -16.22 -19.06 1.07
N LEU A 334 -17.48 -19.02 1.53
CA LEU A 334 -18.01 -19.98 2.51
C LEU A 334 -18.04 -21.42 2.00
N ARG A 335 -18.13 -21.62 0.69
CA ARG A 335 -18.15 -22.96 0.06
C ARG A 335 -16.76 -23.55 -0.14
N HIS A 336 -15.75 -22.72 -0.40
CA HIS A 336 -14.47 -23.18 -0.95
C HIS A 336 -13.23 -22.75 -0.15
N ARG A 337 -13.37 -21.90 0.88
CA ARG A 337 -12.25 -21.33 1.62
C ARG A 337 -12.30 -21.78 3.08
N ALA A 338 -11.32 -22.57 3.51
CA ALA A 338 -11.38 -23.27 4.80
C ALA A 338 -11.35 -22.34 6.02
N ASP A 339 -10.67 -21.20 5.90
CA ASP A 339 -10.47 -20.23 7.00
C ASP A 339 -11.41 -18.99 6.89
N PHE A 340 -12.40 -19.02 6.00
CA PHE A 340 -13.38 -17.95 5.80
C PHE A 340 -14.69 -18.23 6.54
N SER A 341 -15.15 -17.30 7.39
CA SER A 341 -16.40 -17.48 8.14
C SER A 341 -17.18 -16.18 8.36
N LEU A 342 -18.51 -16.30 8.41
CA LEU A 342 -19.39 -15.17 8.74
C LEU A 342 -19.16 -14.65 10.16
N ARG A 343 -18.81 -15.54 11.11
CA ARG A 343 -18.50 -15.15 12.49
C ARG A 343 -17.31 -14.18 12.53
N ARG A 344 -16.28 -14.46 11.75
CA ARG A 344 -15.08 -13.60 11.65
C ARG A 344 -15.40 -12.26 11.00
N LEU A 345 -16.18 -12.25 9.91
CA LEU A 345 -16.64 -11.00 9.29
C LEU A 345 -17.48 -10.15 10.25
N ALA A 346 -18.37 -10.77 11.02
CA ALA A 346 -19.18 -10.06 12.02
C ALA A 346 -18.32 -9.49 13.15
N ALA A 347 -17.32 -10.24 13.64
CA ALA A 347 -16.38 -9.77 14.65
C ALA A 347 -15.54 -8.59 14.15
N LEU A 348 -15.05 -8.66 12.90
CA LEU A 348 -14.33 -7.57 12.26
C LEU A 348 -15.22 -6.33 12.16
N LYS A 349 -16.44 -6.47 11.64
CA LYS A 349 -17.40 -5.36 11.55
C LYS A 349 -17.65 -4.72 12.92
N LYS A 350 -17.87 -5.53 13.96
CA LYS A 350 -18.09 -5.05 15.33
C LYS A 350 -16.90 -4.23 15.85
N ALA A 351 -15.67 -4.69 15.62
CA ALA A 351 -14.46 -3.97 16.04
C ALA A 351 -14.35 -2.59 15.39
N PHE A 352 -14.82 -2.45 14.15
CA PHE A 352 -14.83 -1.19 13.43
C PHE A 352 -16.11 -0.36 13.59
N ASP A 353 -17.18 -0.86 14.22
CA ASP A 353 -18.40 -0.08 14.46
C ASP A 353 -18.27 0.91 15.64
N ILE A 354 -17.29 0.69 16.53
CA ILE A 354 -17.04 1.54 17.70
C ILE A 354 -16.51 2.91 17.25
N PRO A 355 -17.16 4.04 17.61
CA PRO A 355 -16.66 5.37 17.29
C PRO A 355 -15.30 5.59 17.94
N PRO A 356 -14.27 6.07 17.22
CA PRO A 356 -12.93 6.17 17.77
C PRO A 356 -12.75 7.36 18.71
N ARG A 357 -13.68 8.34 18.67
CA ARG A 357 -13.60 9.56 19.47
C ARG A 357 -15.01 10.03 19.84
N PRO A 358 -15.25 10.48 21.08
CA PRO A 358 -16.57 10.94 21.51
C PRO A 358 -17.02 12.26 20.85
N TRP A 359 -16.13 12.95 20.13
CA TRP A 359 -16.44 14.16 19.36
C TRP A 359 -16.50 13.95 17.84
N ALA A 360 -16.19 12.75 17.35
CA ALA A 360 -16.26 12.36 15.96
C ALA A 360 -17.61 12.77 15.31
N GLY A 361 -17.58 13.43 14.16
CA GLY A 361 -18.79 13.78 13.40
C GLY A 361 -19.66 14.89 14.01
N LYS A 362 -19.26 15.50 15.13
CA LYS A 362 -19.97 16.66 15.69
C LYS A 362 -19.64 17.92 14.91
N THR A 363 -20.67 18.66 14.49
CA THR A 363 -20.48 20.00 13.92
C THR A 363 -19.84 20.91 14.96
N ILE A 364 -18.67 21.45 14.65
CA ILE A 364 -18.01 22.46 15.49
C ILE A 364 -18.87 23.73 15.46
N ARG A 365 -19.47 24.09 16.61
CA ARG A 365 -20.25 25.32 16.76
C ARG A 365 -19.46 26.30 17.61
N LYS A 366 -19.48 27.58 17.21
CA LYS A 366 -18.97 28.66 18.06
C LYS A 366 -19.73 28.62 19.39
N PRO A 367 -19.05 28.42 20.55
CA PRO A 367 -19.74 28.44 21.83
C PRO A 367 -20.38 29.82 22.04
N LYS A 368 -21.60 29.85 22.57
CA LYS A 368 -22.22 31.10 23.02
C LYS A 368 -21.44 31.57 24.26
N ALA A 369 -21.03 32.84 24.27
CA ALA A 369 -20.47 33.46 25.47
C ALA A 369 -21.50 33.35 26.60
N ARG A 370 -21.03 32.95 27.79
CA ARG A 370 -21.85 32.94 29.00
C ARG A 370 -21.89 34.33 29.61
#